data_AF-A0A245ZRC1-F1
#
_entry.id   AF-A0A245ZRC1-F1
#
_cell.length_a   1.000
_cell.length_b   1.000
_cell.length_c   1.000
_cell.angle_alpha   90.00
_cell.angle_beta   90.00
_cell.angle_gamma   90.00
#
_symmetry.space_group_name_H-M   'P 1'
#
loop_
_entity.id
_entity.type
_entity.pdbx_description
1 polymer ?
#
loop_
_entity_poly.entity_id
_entity_poly.type
_entity_poly.pdbx_seq_one_letter_code
_entity_poly.pdbx_strand_id
1 'polypeptide(L)' 'MGVKFLKPCQQGTLYNKDEVAGFDKETEARLIKQGFAEAHKAPAKSEAPAA' A
#
# COMPACT_ATOMS: atom_id res chain seq x y z
N MET A 1 -1.63 -4.98 8.20
CA MET A 1 -1.87 -3.54 8.47
C MET A 1 -2.00 -2.91 7.08
N GLY A 2 -1.99 -1.58 6.95
CA GLY A 2 -1.89 -0.97 5.62
C GLY A 2 -0.46 -0.54 5.33
N VAL A 3 -0.10 -0.46 4.07
CA VAL A 3 1.03 0.36 3.65
C VAL A 3 0.53 1.49 2.77
N LYS A 4 1.13 2.67 2.94
CA LYS A 4 0.88 3.83 2.10
C LYS A 4 1.98 3.91 1.05
N PHE A 5 1.61 3.86 -0.23
CA PHE A 5 2.57 3.91 -1.32
C PHE A 5 3.17 5.30 -1.46
N LEU A 6 4.50 5.39 -1.46
CA LEU A 6 5.25 6.62 -1.66
C LEU A 6 5.38 7.01 -3.14
N LYS A 7 5.31 6.01 -4.01
CA LYS A 7 5.44 6.12 -5.45
C LYS A 7 4.52 5.10 -6.12
N PRO A 8 4.07 5.36 -7.36
CA PRO A 8 3.25 4.39 -8.07
C PRO A 8 4.02 3.07 -8.24
N CYS A 9 3.37 1.97 -7.91
CA CYS A 9 3.95 0.63 -7.92
C CYS A 9 2.93 -0.37 -8.46
N GLN A 10 3.39 -1.34 -9.24
CA GLN A 10 2.53 -2.40 -9.75
C GLN A 10 2.83 -3.71 -9.00
N GLN A 11 1.86 -4.19 -8.22
CA GLN A 11 1.91 -5.45 -7.47
C GLN A 11 0.66 -6.27 -7.83
N GLY A 12 0.64 -6.80 -9.05
CA GLY A 12 -0.56 -7.36 -9.70
C GLY A 12 -1.54 -6.28 -10.16
N THR A 13 -1.88 -5.36 -9.26
CA THR A 13 -2.69 -4.16 -9.50
C THR A 13 -1.80 -2.92 -9.47
N LEU A 14 -2.17 -1.86 -10.19
CA LEU A 14 -1.48 -0.58 -10.15
C LEU A 14 -1.91 0.20 -8.90
N TYR A 15 -0.97 0.50 -8.03
CA TYR A 15 -1.17 1.35 -6.85
C TYR A 15 -0.57 2.73 -7.10
N ASN A 16 -1.33 3.78 -6.82
CA ASN A 16 -0.87 5.16 -7.02
C ASN A 16 -0.06 5.68 -5.83
N LYS A 17 0.65 6.78 -6.04
CA LYS A 17 1.28 7.52 -4.94
C LYS A 17 0.21 8.02 -3.96
N ASP A 18 0.51 7.93 -2.67
CA ASP A 18 -0.36 8.22 -1.54
C ASP A 18 -1.54 7.25 -1.33
N GLU A 19 -1.67 6.24 -2.19
CA GLU A 19 -2.68 5.19 -2.06
C GLU A 19 -2.36 4.27 -0.88
N VAL A 20 -3.39 3.82 -0.17
CA VAL A 20 -3.25 2.94 0.99
C VAL A 20 -3.88 1.60 0.66
N ALA A 21 -3.10 0.53 0.76
CA ALA A 21 -3.61 -0.82 0.57
C ALA A 21 -3.18 -1.74 1.71
N GLY A 22 -4.05 -2.70 2.02
CA GLY A 22 -3.78 -3.73 3.01
C GLY A 22 -3.02 -4.90 2.37
N PHE A 23 -1.92 -5.31 3.00
CA PHE A 23 -1.16 -6.49 2.60
C PHE A 23 -0.80 -7.36 3.81
N ASP A 24 -0.33 -8.57 3.53
CA ASP A 24 0.31 -9.44 4.52
C ASP A 24 1.64 -8.88 4.98
N LYS A 25 2.05 -9.22 6.21
CA LYS A 25 3.27 -8.69 6.85
C LYS A 25 4.53 -8.87 6.01
N GLU A 26 4.64 -9.97 5.25
CA GLU A 26 5.80 -10.22 4.39
C GLU A 26 5.86 -9.22 3.22
N THR A 27 4.73 -8.99 2.56
CA THR A 27 4.60 -8.04 1.46
C THR A 27 4.73 -6.60 1.94
N GLU A 28 4.13 -6.26 3.09
CA GLU A 28 4.29 -4.95 3.74
C GLU A 28 5.80 -4.67 3.99
N ALA A 29 6.50 -5.59 4.64
CA ALA A 29 7.92 -5.45 4.95
C ALA A 29 8.78 -5.34 3.68
N ARG A 30 8.44 -6.09 2.62
CA ARG A 30 9.14 -6.01 1.33
C ARG A 30 8.94 -4.66 0.65
N LEU A 31 7.70 -4.15 0.62
CA LEU A 31 7.38 -2.84 0.02
C LEU A 31 8.04 -1.68 0.76
N ILE A 32 8.07 -1.77 2.10
CA ILE A 32 8.75 -0.78 2.94
C ILE A 32 10.27 -0.86 2.74
N LYS A 33 10.85 -2.07 2.75
CA LYS A 33 12.29 -2.28 2.56
C LYS A 33 12.78 -1.81 1.19
N GLN A 34 11.94 -1.92 0.16
CA GLN A 34 12.25 -1.44 -1.18
C GLN A 34 11.96 0.06 -1.38
N GLY A 35 11.45 0.76 -0.36
CA GLY A 35 11.11 2.18 -0.43
C GLY A 35 9.95 2.49 -1.37
N PHE A 36 9.07 1.51 -1.64
CA PHE A 36 7.84 1.74 -2.40
C PHE A 36 6.69 2.23 -1.52
N ALA A 37 6.67 1.86 -0.24
CA ALA A 37 5.61 2.21 0.68
C ALA A 37 6.13 2.45 2.10
N GLU A 38 5.30 3.01 2.96
CA GLU A 38 5.57 3.17 4.40
C GLU A 38 4.48 2.46 5.21
N ALA A 39 4.83 1.99 6.41
CA ALA A 39 3.87 1.41 7.34
C ALA A 39 2.79 2.44 7.66
N HIS A 40 1.55 2.16 7.26
CA HIS A 40 0.43 3.06 7.49
C HIS A 40 -0.62 2.37 8.33
N LYS A 41 -0.86 2.92 9.52
CA LYS A 41 -1.98 2.50 10.35
C LYS A 41 -3.26 3.11 9.78
N ALA A 42 -3.71 2.59 8.65
CA ALA A 42 -4.98 3.01 8.06
C ALA A 42 -6.10 2.75 9.09
N PRO A 43 -7.01 3.71 9.36
CA PRO A 43 -8.29 3.34 9.94
C PRO A 43 -8.96 2.32 9.00
N ALA A 44 -9.72 1.38 9.55
CA ALA A 44 -10.20 0.16 8.88
C ALA A 44 -11.15 0.35 7.66
N LYS A 45 -11.16 1.53 7.03
CA LYS A 45 -11.87 1.85 5.81
C LYS A 45 -11.05 2.83 4.99
N SER A 46 -10.50 2.37 3.88
CA SER A 46 -10.46 3.20 2.69
C SER A 46 -10.92 2.32 1.55
N GLU A 47 -12.10 2.69 1.09
CA GLU A 47 -12.81 2.18 -0.06
C GLU A 47 -11.84 2.03 -1.24
N ALA A 48 -11.92 0.87 -1.89
CA ALA A 48 -11.39 0.69 -3.23
C ALA A 48 -11.85 1.87 -4.13
N PRO A 49 -11.01 2.37 -5.04
CA PRO A 49 -11.48 3.34 -6.02
C PRO A 49 -12.60 2.68 -6.83
N ALA A 50 -13.82 3.16 -6.63
CA ALA A 50 -14.96 2.78 -7.43
C ALA A 50 -14.72 3.28 -8.86
N ALA A 51 -14.53 2.36 -9.78
CA ALA A 51 -14.73 2.58 -11.21
C ALA A 51 -16.13 2.08 -11.58
#